data_AF-A0A8X6W5F3-F1
#
_entry.id   AF-A0A8X6W5F3-F1
#
_cell.length_a   1.000
_cell.length_b   1.000
_cell.length_c   1.000
_cell.angle_alpha   90.00
_cell.angle_beta   90.00
_cell.angle_gamma   90.00
#
_symmetry.space_group_name_H-M   'P 1'
#
loop_
_entity.id
_entity.type
_entity.pdbx_description
1 polymer ?
#
loop_
_entity_poly.entity_id
_entity_poly.type
_entity_poly.pdbx_seq_one_letter_code
_entity_poly.pdbx_strand_id
1 'polypeptide(L)'
;MLTSAIKDLLEKWEAVKVMVLEWHPNQVDVSRVGDFYNDNAINYFRKILKKREKKSTLDMFFNAPYVKRSPERINRFQIEVYGELMIG
;
A
#
# COMPACT_ATOMS: atom_id res chain seq x y z
N MET A 1 -6.87 -3.24 -12.91
CA MET A 1 -6.51 -1.83 -12.60
C MET A 1 -5.00 -1.69 -12.55
N LEU A 2 -4.44 -0.78 -13.36
CA LEU A 2 -2.99 -0.52 -13.45
C LEU A 2 -2.43 0.09 -12.16
N THR A 3 -1.16 -0.15 -11.86
CA THR A 3 -0.49 0.41 -10.68
C THR A 3 -0.40 1.94 -10.75
N SER A 4 -0.19 2.50 -11.94
CA SER A 4 -0.22 3.95 -12.19
C SER A 4 -1.58 4.55 -11.82
N ALA A 5 -2.67 3.97 -12.32
CA ALA A 5 -4.02 4.44 -12.01
C ALA A 5 -4.34 4.44 -10.50
N ILE A 6 -3.81 3.46 -9.75
CA ILE A 6 -3.97 3.45 -8.29
C ILE A 6 -3.17 4.57 -7.64
N LYS A 7 -1.93 4.80 -8.07
CA LYS A 7 -1.09 5.90 -7.56
C LYS A 7 -1.76 7.25 -7.82
N ASP A 8 -2.24 7.48 -9.04
CA ASP A 8 -2.95 8.71 -9.43
C ASP A 8 -4.21 8.93 -8.57
N LEU A 9 -4.97 7.86 -8.28
CA LEU A 9 -6.13 7.92 -7.39
C LEU A 9 -5.73 8.33 -5.97
N LEU A 10 -4.67 7.73 -5.42
CA LEU A 10 -4.20 8.06 -4.07
C LEU A 10 -3.71 9.50 -3.98
N GLU A 11 -3.01 10.00 -4.99
CA GLU A 11 -2.57 11.39 -5.04
C GLU A 11 -3.76 12.36 -5.08
N LYS A 12 -4.77 12.09 -5.90
CA LYS A 12 -6.00 12.89 -5.95
C LYS A 12 -6.75 12.87 -4.61
N TRP A 13 -6.74 11.74 -3.91
CA TRP A 13 -7.35 11.66 -2.57
C TRP A 13 -6.65 12.57 -1.57
N GLU A 14 -5.31 12.62 -1.58
CA GLU A 14 -4.56 13.54 -0.71
C GLU A 14 -4.90 15.01 -1.00
N ALA A 15 -5.04 15.38 -2.28
CA ALA A 15 -5.48 16.72 -2.66
C ALA A 15 -6.90 17.05 -2.16
N VAL A 16 -7.83 16.10 -2.27
CA VAL A 16 -9.20 16.25 -1.75
C VAL A 16 -9.20 16.41 -0.23
N LYS A 17 -8.38 15.64 0.50
CA LYS A 17 -8.30 15.79 1.96
C LYS A 17 -7.87 17.20 2.36
N VAL A 18 -6.82 17.73 1.75
CA VAL A 18 -6.33 19.08 2.04
C VAL A 18 -7.43 20.11 1.74
N MET A 19 -8.06 20.05 0.56
CA MET A 19 -9.04 21.07 0.18
C MET A 19 -10.37 20.97 0.93
N VAL A 20 -10.88 19.75 1.13
CA VAL A 20 -12.25 19.55 1.60
C VAL A 20 -12.29 19.34 3.11
N LEU A 21 -11.34 18.59 3.69
CA LEU A 21 -11.36 18.34 5.13
C LEU A 21 -10.87 19.56 5.94
N GLU A 22 -9.89 20.31 5.42
CA GLU A 22 -9.30 21.42 6.19
C GLU A 22 -10.11 22.72 6.06
N TRP A 23 -10.70 23.01 4.89
CA TRP A 23 -11.30 24.31 4.60
C TRP A 23 -12.84 24.35 4.72
N HIS A 24 -13.50 23.20 4.90
CA HIS A 24 -14.95 23.18 4.91
C HIS A 24 -15.52 23.76 6.22
N PRO A 25 -16.53 24.65 6.18
CA PRO A 25 -17.11 25.26 7.39
C PRO A 25 -17.70 24.26 8.38
N ASN A 26 -18.21 23.13 7.89
CA ASN A 26 -18.64 22.01 8.71
C ASN A 26 -17.61 20.88 8.63
N GLN A 27 -16.54 21.00 9.41
CA GLN A 27 -15.44 20.04 9.43
C GLN A 27 -15.87 18.68 10.01
N VAL A 28 -16.87 18.64 10.89
CA VAL A 28 -17.26 17.41 11.60
C VAL A 28 -17.89 16.41 10.62
N ASP A 29 -18.90 16.83 9.87
CA ASP A 29 -19.58 15.95 8.93
C ASP A 29 -18.65 15.54 7.77
N VAL A 30 -17.84 16.49 7.31
CA VAL A 30 -16.91 16.27 6.21
C VAL A 30 -15.76 15.34 6.62
N SER A 31 -15.21 15.49 7.82
CA SER A 31 -14.22 14.55 8.37
C SER A 31 -14.81 13.15 8.49
N ARG A 32 -16.05 13.02 9.01
CA ARG A 32 -16.71 11.71 9.13
C ARG A 32 -16.87 10.99 7.80
N VAL A 33 -17.27 11.71 6.74
CA VAL A 33 -17.37 11.15 5.38
C VAL A 33 -15.98 10.81 4.84
N GLY A 34 -14.99 11.67 5.10
CA GLY A 34 -13.60 11.46 4.72
C GLY A 34 -12.99 10.21 5.34
N ASP A 35 -13.18 10.01 6.64
CA ASP A 35 -12.72 8.84 7.37
C ASP A 35 -13.39 7.57 6.86
N PHE A 36 -14.71 7.61 6.68
CA PHE A 36 -15.45 6.49 6.11
C PHE A 36 -14.92 6.09 4.72
N TYR A 37 -14.68 7.06 3.84
CA TYR A 37 -14.14 6.80 2.51
C TYR A 37 -12.69 6.32 2.55
N ASN A 38 -11.87 6.90 3.43
CA ASN A 38 -10.48 6.49 3.61
C ASN A 38 -10.38 5.02 4.06
N ASP A 39 -11.22 4.62 5.01
CA ASP A 39 -11.17 3.29 5.58
C ASP A 39 -11.70 2.20 4.65
N ASN A 40 -12.78 2.49 3.92
CA ASN A 40 -13.43 1.50 3.07
C ASN A 40 -12.85 1.44 1.65
N ALA A 41 -12.46 2.59 1.07
CA ALA A 41 -12.00 2.65 -0.32
C ALA A 41 -10.48 2.83 -0.41
N ILE A 42 -9.94 3.88 0.19
CA ILE A 42 -8.53 4.26 -0.01
C ILE A 42 -7.57 3.23 0.60
N ASN A 43 -7.87 2.75 1.80
CA ASN A 43 -7.08 1.71 2.46
C ASN A 43 -7.05 0.40 1.66
N TYR A 44 -8.14 0.04 0.98
CA TYR A 44 -8.16 -1.10 0.08
C TYR A 44 -7.15 -0.95 -1.07
N PHE A 45 -7.11 0.23 -1.70
CA PHE A 45 -6.15 0.53 -2.76
C PHE A 45 -4.70 0.58 -2.28
N ARG A 46 -4.43 1.14 -1.09
CA ARG A 46 -3.11 1.09 -0.44
C ARG A 46 -2.65 -0.36 -0.21
N LYS A 47 -3.55 -1.23 0.27
CA LYS A 47 -3.27 -2.67 0.44
C LYS A 47 -2.93 -3.35 -0.89
N ILE A 48 -3.64 -3.02 -1.98
CA ILE A 48 -3.31 -3.55 -3.32
C ILE A 48 -1.89 -3.12 -3.75
N LEU A 49 -1.52 -1.85 -3.59
CA LEU A 49 -0.18 -1.38 -3.94
C LEU A 49 0.89 -2.10 -3.14
N LYS A 50 0.73 -2.21 -1.81
CA LYS A 50 1.67 -2.91 -0.93
C LYS A 50 1.84 -4.38 -1.36
N LYS A 51 0.75 -5.07 -1.72
CA LYS A 51 0.82 -6.45 -2.23
C LYS A 51 1.61 -6.56 -3.54
N ARG A 52 1.42 -5.60 -4.46
CA ARG A 52 2.14 -5.59 -5.75
C ARG A 52 3.61 -5.28 -5.60
N GLU A 53 3.96 -4.34 -4.72
CA GLU A 53 5.34 -4.01 -4.39
C GLU A 53 6.05 -5.22 -3.79
N LYS A 54 5.45 -5.87 -2.78
CA LYS A 54 5.99 -7.11 -2.21
C LYS A 54 6.20 -8.20 -3.27
N LYS A 55 5.23 -8.40 -4.16
CA LYS A 55 5.37 -9.37 -5.26
C LYS A 55 6.54 -9.00 -6.18
N SER A 56 6.65 -7.73 -6.58
CA SER A 56 7.75 -7.25 -7.42
C SER A 56 9.11 -7.46 -6.75
N THR A 57 9.22 -7.18 -5.45
CA THR A 57 10.44 -7.42 -4.67
C THR A 57 10.79 -8.90 -4.63
N LEU A 58 9.79 -9.76 -4.44
CA LEU A 58 9.97 -11.21 -4.41
C LEU A 58 10.41 -11.76 -5.77
N ASP A 59 9.76 -11.32 -6.84
CA ASP A 59 10.10 -11.67 -8.22
C ASP A 59 11.53 -11.23 -8.55
N MET A 60 11.93 -10.02 -8.16
CA MET A 60 13.32 -9.56 -8.31
C MET A 60 14.29 -10.38 -7.45
N PHE A 61 13.89 -10.78 -6.24
CA PHE A 61 14.73 -11.57 -5.37
C PHE A 61 15.00 -12.96 -5.96
N PHE A 62 13.99 -13.65 -6.47
CA PHE A 62 14.14 -15.00 -7.05
C PHE A 62 14.67 -15.01 -8.48
N ASN A 63 14.38 -13.98 -9.29
CA ASN A 63 14.82 -13.91 -10.68
C ASN A 63 16.15 -13.16 -10.87
N ALA A 64 16.74 -12.63 -9.79
CA ALA A 64 18.07 -12.05 -9.86
C ALA A 64 19.08 -13.12 -10.34
N PRO A 65 20.00 -12.77 -11.27
CA PRO A 65 21.02 -13.69 -11.75
C PRO A 65 21.78 -14.29 -10.56
N TYR A 66 22.12 -15.58 -10.68
CA TYR A 66 22.58 -16.50 -9.63
C TYR A 66 23.87 -16.02 -8.94
N VAL A 67 23.77 -15.00 -8.10
CA VAL A 67 24.78 -14.73 -7.07
C VAL A 67 24.52 -15.78 -6.00
N LYS A 68 25.50 -16.64 -5.67
CA LYS A 68 25.40 -17.59 -4.55
C LYS A 68 24.97 -16.81 -3.30
N ARG A 69 23.69 -16.88 -2.94
CA ARG A 69 23.15 -16.29 -1.72
C ARG A 69 23.24 -17.33 -0.62
N SER A 70 23.66 -16.90 0.56
CA SER A 70 23.74 -17.81 1.70
C SER A 70 22.33 -18.24 2.14
N PRO A 71 22.12 -19.51 2.54
CA PRO A 71 20.81 -20.01 2.96
C PRO A 71 20.17 -19.18 4.08
N GLU A 72 20.97 -18.56 4.93
CA GLU A 72 20.51 -17.72 6.05
C GLU A 72 19.83 -16.43 5.57
N ARG A 73 20.31 -15.85 4.45
CA ARG A 73 19.69 -14.65 3.87
C ARG A 73 18.35 -14.96 3.20
N ILE A 74 18.21 -16.14 2.62
CA ILE A 74 16.95 -16.61 2.01
C ILE A 74 15.93 -16.87 3.12
N ASN A 75 16.30 -17.62 4.16
CA ASN A 75 15.43 -17.93 5.28
C ASN A 75 14.96 -16.67 6.04
N ARG A 76 15.84 -15.70 6.28
CA ARG A 76 15.47 -14.43 6.95
C ARG A 76 14.44 -13.63 6.16
N PHE A 77 14.66 -13.48 4.85
CA PHE A 77 13.71 -12.76 3.97
C PHE A 77 12.35 -13.47 3.89
N GLN A 78 12.37 -14.80 3.87
CA GLN A 78 11.14 -15.60 3.84
C GLN A 78 10.34 -15.43 5.15
N ILE A 79 10.98 -15.41 6.31
CA ILE A 79 10.31 -15.18 7.60
C ILE A 79 9.69 -13.78 7.68
N GLU A 80 10.41 -12.73 7.27
CA GLU A 80 9.91 -11.34 7.28
C GLU A 80 8.70 -11.16 6.36
N VAL A 81 8.71 -11.80 5.18
CA VAL A 81 7.63 -11.66 4.19
C VAL A 81 6.40 -12.54 4.52
N TYR A 82 6.61 -13.78 4.98
CA TYR A 82 5.52 -14.70 5.32
C TYR A 82 4.92 -14.44 6.71
N GLY A 83 5.71 -13.97 7.68
CA GLY A 83 5.21 -13.59 9.02
C GLY A 83 4.18 -12.47 8.98
N GLU A 84 4.33 -11.50 8.06
CA GLU A 84 3.34 -10.44 7.86
C GLU A 84 2.10 -10.87 7.05
N LEU A 85 2.12 -12.04 6.39
CA LEU A 85 1.00 -12.54 5.58
C LEU A 85 -0.07 -13.25 6.43
N MET A 86 0.29 -13.73 7.62
CA MET A 86 -0.56 -14.54 8.51
C MET A 86 -1.24 -13.72 9.62
N ILE A 87 -0.92 -12.42 9.75
CA ILE A 87 -1.45 -11.51 10.79
C ILE A 87 -2.33 -10.41 10.16
N GLY A 88 -2.66 -10.51 8.86
CA GLY A 88 -3.37 -9.49 8.09
C GLY A 88 -4.78 -9.86 7.68
#